data_AF-A0A1M6IH06-F1
#
_entry.id   AF-A0A1M6IH06-F1
#
_cell.length_a   1.000
_cell.length_b   1.000
_cell.length_c   1.000
_cell.angle_alpha   90.00
_cell.angle_beta   90.00
_cell.angle_gamma   90.00
#
_symmetry.space_group_name_H-M   'P 1'
#
loop_
_entity.id
_entity.type
_entity.pdbx_description
1 polymer ?
#
loop_
_entity_poly.entity_id
_entity_poly.type
_entity_poly.pdbx_seq_one_letter_code
_entity_poly.pdbx_strand_id
1 'polypeptide(L)'
;MSDLDSLLLEEAKKAIIELDSLNKPLYSTTIFEEISGVPYEPCFSTNNIGFTTFLTTHQKELGIEFISLVNINCQNFNTLTVEWRISNLRKQ
;
A
#
# COMPACT_ATOMS: atom_id res chain seq x y z
N MET A 1 -11.96 -8.23 21.15
CA MET A 1 -12.45 -7.92 19.79
C MET A 1 -11.35 -7.07 19.16
N SER A 2 -10.64 -7.58 18.16
CA SER A 2 -9.68 -6.73 17.44
C SER A 2 -10.47 -5.69 16.67
N ASP A 3 -10.12 -4.42 16.84
CA ASP A 3 -10.69 -3.35 16.02
C ASP A 3 -10.32 -3.58 14.55
N LEU A 4 -11.21 -3.21 13.63
CA LEU A 4 -11.06 -3.45 12.20
C LEU A 4 -9.76 -2.82 11.66
N ASP A 5 -9.39 -1.65 12.19
CA ASP A 5 -8.15 -0.95 11.85
C ASP A 5 -6.90 -1.74 12.25
N SER A 6 -6.94 -2.45 13.39
CA SER A 6 -5.84 -3.32 13.81
C SER A 6 -5.65 -4.50 12.87
N LEU A 7 -6.76 -5.09 12.40
CA LEU A 7 -6.71 -6.18 11.42
C LEU A 7 -6.14 -5.70 10.08
N LEU A 8 -6.62 -4.55 9.58
CA LEU A 8 -6.12 -3.96 8.35
C LEU A 8 -4.63 -3.61 8.46
N LEU A 9 -4.18 -3.13 9.62
CA LEU A 9 -2.77 -2.82 9.87
C LEU A 9 -1.89 -4.08 9.76
N GLU A 10 -2.33 -5.20 10.34
CA GLU A 10 -1.59 -6.46 10.27
C GLU A 10 -1.57 -7.04 8.85
N GLU A 11 -2.69 -6.98 8.11
CA GLU A 11 -2.71 -7.41 6.71
C GLU A 11 -1.83 -6.51 5.82
N ALA A 12 -1.83 -5.19 6.05
CA ALA A 12 -0.94 -4.27 5.35
C ALA A 12 0.54 -4.58 5.64
N LYS A 13 0.91 -4.90 6.89
CA LYS A 13 2.28 -5.32 7.22
C LYS A 13 2.69 -6.57 6.44
N LYS A 14 1.83 -7.59 6.38
CA LYS A 14 2.10 -8.83 5.65
C LYS A 14 2.28 -8.57 4.16
N ALA A 15 1.34 -7.84 3.55
CA ALA A 15 1.40 -7.48 2.13
C ALA A 15 2.69 -6.73 1.79
N ILE A 16 3.08 -5.75 2.60
CA ILE A 16 4.32 -5.00 2.40
C ILE A 16 5.55 -5.90 2.46
N ILE A 17 5.61 -6.84 3.43
CA ILE A 17 6.72 -7.79 3.56
C ILE A 17 6.77 -8.74 2.35
N GLU A 18 5.63 -9.26 1.93
CA GLU A 18 5.53 -10.17 0.79
C GLU A 18 5.99 -9.48 -0.51
N LEU A 19 5.46 -8.29 -0.79
CA LEU A 19 5.85 -7.50 -1.96
C LEU A 19 7.35 -7.15 -1.95
N ASP A 20 7.90 -6.74 -0.79
CA ASP A 20 9.34 -6.47 -0.64
C ASP A 20 10.19 -7.73 -0.89
N SER A 21 9.77 -8.88 -0.34
CA SER A 21 10.46 -10.16 -0.55
C SER A 21 10.49 -10.60 -2.01
N LEU A 22 9.47 -10.23 -2.79
CA LEU A 22 9.37 -10.46 -4.22
C LEU A 22 10.06 -9.37 -5.06
N ASN A 23 10.71 -8.38 -4.42
CA ASN A 23 11.24 -7.18 -5.06
C ASN A 23 10.22 -6.44 -5.93
N LYS A 24 8.94 -6.50 -5.55
CA LYS A 24 7.86 -5.77 -6.24
C LYS A 24 7.80 -4.33 -5.72
N PRO A 25 7.43 -3.37 -6.57
CA PRO A 25 7.17 -2.00 -6.13
C PRO A 25 6.07 -1.95 -5.07
N LEU A 26 6.31 -1.16 -4.02
CA LEU A 26 5.33 -0.90 -2.98
C LEU A 26 4.49 0.33 -3.37
N TYR A 27 3.48 0.13 -4.21
CA TYR A 27 2.48 1.14 -4.52
C TYR A 27 1.25 0.96 -3.63
N SER A 28 0.55 2.05 -3.27
CA SER A 28 -0.72 1.91 -2.51
C SER A 28 -1.70 0.95 -3.19
N THR A 29 -1.72 0.94 -4.52
CA THR A 29 -2.52 0.01 -5.33
C THR A 29 -2.07 -1.44 -5.21
N THR A 30 -0.76 -1.72 -5.31
CA THR A 30 -0.26 -3.10 -5.23
C THR A 30 -0.39 -3.67 -3.83
N ILE A 31 -0.22 -2.83 -2.79
CA ILE A 31 -0.48 -3.21 -1.40
C ILE A 31 -1.97 -3.54 -1.20
N PHE A 32 -2.87 -2.74 -1.77
CA PHE A 32 -4.31 -2.99 -1.70
C PHE A 32 -4.69 -4.31 -2.41
N GLU A 33 -4.13 -4.56 -3.59
CA GLU A 33 -4.35 -5.81 -4.34
C GLU A 33 -3.91 -7.03 -3.54
N GLU A 34 -2.75 -6.96 -2.88
CA GLU A 34 -2.22 -8.04 -2.06
C GLU A 34 -3.12 -8.33 -0.84
N ILE A 35 -3.63 -7.28 -0.18
CA ILE A 35 -4.57 -7.45 0.96
C ILE A 35 -5.91 -8.01 0.51
N SER A 36 -6.46 -7.48 -0.58
CA SER A 36 -7.82 -7.80 -1.03
C SER A 36 -7.91 -9.08 -1.86
N GLY A 37 -6.79 -9.52 -2.46
CA GLY A 37 -6.75 -10.60 -3.45
C GLY A 37 -7.45 -10.24 -4.76
N VAL A 38 -7.82 -8.96 -4.96
CA VAL A 38 -8.57 -8.49 -6.12
C VAL A 38 -7.73 -7.44 -6.85
N PRO A 39 -7.58 -7.54 -8.19
CA PRO A 39 -6.95 -6.51 -8.99
C PRO A 39 -7.58 -5.14 -8.73
N TYR A 40 -6.76 -4.10 -8.59
CA TYR A 40 -7.23 -2.76 -8.35
C TYR A 40 -7.98 -2.27 -9.59
N GLU A 41 -9.22 -1.86 -9.42
CA GLU A 41 -10.00 -1.25 -10.49
C GLU A 41 -10.10 0.26 -10.25
N PRO A 42 -9.43 1.10 -11.07
CA PRO A 42 -9.58 2.54 -10.98
C PRO A 42 -10.99 2.94 -11.47
N CYS A 43 -11.97 2.92 -10.57
CA CYS A 43 -13.21 3.64 -10.78
C CYS A 43 -12.92 5.15 -10.76
N PHE A 44 -13.51 5.90 -11.71
CA PHE A 44 -13.31 7.33 -12.01
C PHE A 44 -13.45 8.33 -10.85
N SER A 45 -13.56 7.89 -9.60
CA SER A 45 -13.74 8.74 -8.42
C SER A 45 -12.98 8.16 -7.23
N THR A 46 -11.90 8.84 -6.83
CA THR A 46 -11.40 8.94 -5.43
C THR A 46 -10.90 7.69 -4.67
N ASN A 47 -10.89 6.49 -5.25
CA ASN A 47 -10.82 5.23 -4.46
C ASN A 47 -9.51 4.89 -3.73
N ASN A 48 -8.46 5.72 -3.77
CA ASN A 48 -7.25 5.48 -2.99
C ASN A 48 -6.93 6.52 -1.92
N ILE A 49 -7.75 7.58 -1.77
CA ILE A 49 -7.49 8.59 -0.72
C ILE A 49 -7.56 7.95 0.67
N GLY A 50 -8.58 7.12 0.92
CA GLY A 50 -8.76 6.45 2.21
C GLY A 50 -7.61 5.51 2.55
N PHE A 51 -7.27 4.58 1.65
CA PHE A 51 -6.20 3.62 1.91
C PHE A 51 -4.82 4.26 1.97
N THR A 52 -4.52 5.22 1.08
CA THR A 52 -3.26 5.97 1.13
C THR A 52 -3.14 6.79 2.43
N THR A 53 -4.24 7.38 2.90
CA THR A 53 -4.27 8.10 4.20
C THR A 53 -4.04 7.15 5.36
N PHE A 54 -4.61 5.93 5.30
CA PHE A 54 -4.36 4.88 6.29
C PHE A 54 -2.87 4.50 6.34
N LEU A 55 -2.26 4.20 5.19
CA LEU A 55 -0.83 3.87 5.11
C LEU A 55 0.06 5.02 5.62
N THR A 56 -0.32 6.27 5.32
CA THR A 56 0.40 7.47 5.80
C THR A 56 0.31 7.59 7.33
N THR A 57 -0.89 7.40 7.88
CA THR A 57 -1.14 7.49 9.33
C THR A 57 -0.34 6.46 10.10
N HIS A 58 -0.22 5.24 9.56
CA HIS A 58 0.49 4.12 10.19
C HIS A 58 1.89 3.85 9.60
N GLN A 59 2.49 4.84 8.92
CA GLN A 59 3.76 4.68 8.22
C GLN A 59 4.86 4.08 9.13
N LYS A 60 4.90 4.52 10.40
CA LYS A 60 5.89 4.06 11.38
C LYS A 60 5.65 2.60 11.77
N GLU A 61 4.42 2.22 12.09
CA GLU A 61 4.06 0.85 12.44
C GLU A 61 4.25 -0.12 11.27
N LEU A 62 3.99 0.36 10.05
CA LEU A 62 4.22 -0.38 8.82
C LEU A 62 5.70 -0.47 8.47
N GLY A 63 6.54 0.41 9.02
CA GLY A 63 7.97 0.48 8.69
C GLY A 63 8.20 0.86 7.23
N ILE A 64 7.36 1.75 6.69
CA ILE A 64 7.50 2.27 5.33
C ILE A 64 7.85 3.76 5.36
N GLU A 65 8.18 4.32 4.22
CA GLU A 65 8.32 5.75 4.03
C GLU A 65 7.89 6.16 2.63
N PHE A 66 7.25 7.33 2.54
CA PHE A 66 6.86 7.94 1.27
C PHE A 66 8.10 8.22 0.40
N ILE A 67 8.03 7.84 -0.87
CA ILE A 67 9.02 8.22 -1.88
C ILE A 67 8.46 9.31 -2.78
N SER A 68 7.39 9.01 -3.50
CA SER A 68 6.88 9.85 -4.57
C SER A 68 5.42 9.54 -4.93
N LEU A 69 4.81 10.44 -5.71
CA LEU A 69 3.55 10.18 -6.40
C LEU A 69 3.88 9.76 -7.84
N VAL A 70 3.41 8.58 -8.27
CA VAL A 70 3.74 8.02 -9.57
C VAL A 70 2.47 7.73 -10.39
N ASN A 71 2.60 7.82 -11.71
CA ASN A 71 1.59 7.29 -12.63
C ASN A 71 1.90 5.83 -12.90
N ILE A 72 0.91 4.95 -12.73
CA ILE A 72 0.99 3.55 -13.11
C ILE A 72 -0.14 3.21 -14.08
N ASN A 73 0.11 2.24 -14.96
CA ASN A 73 -0.94 1.66 -15.79
C ASN A 73 -1.55 0.48 -15.03
N CYS A 74 -2.83 0.59 -14.71
CA CYS A 74 -3.60 -0.44 -14.04
C CYS A 74 -4.83 -0.76 -14.89
N GLN A 75 -4.92 -2.00 -15.36
CA GLN A 75 -6.03 -2.49 -16.20
C GLN A 75 -6.35 -1.61 -17.42
N ASN A 76 -5.32 -1.10 -18.10
CA ASN A 76 -5.41 -0.20 -19.25
C ASN A 76 -5.85 1.24 -18.91
N PHE A 77 -5.86 1.62 -17.64
CA PHE A 77 -6.08 2.99 -17.18
C PHE A 77 -4.83 3.53 -16.49
N ASN A 78 -4.45 4.76 -16.82
CA ASN A 78 -3.41 5.46 -16.08
C ASN A 78 -4.00 6.00 -14.78
N THR A 79 -3.43 5.61 -13.66
CA THR A 79 -3.84 6.07 -12.33
C THR A 79 -2.65 6.61 -11.56
N LEU A 80 -2.90 7.62 -10.73
CA LEU A 80 -1.92 8.15 -9.80
C LEU A 80 -1.96 7.33 -8.51
N THR A 81 -0.79 6.89 -8.05
CA THR A 81 -0.62 6.14 -6.81
C THR A 81 0.57 6.69 -6.03
N VAL A 82 0.66 6.32 -4.76
CA VAL A 82 1.82 6.65 -3.93
C VAL A 82 2.79 5.49 -3.94
N GLU A 83 4.06 5.82 -4.12
CA GLU A 83 5.18 4.91 -4.00
C GLU A 83 5.82 4.99 -2.62
N TRP A 84 6.04 3.82 -2.03
CA TRP A 84 6.59 3.61 -0.71
C TRP A 84 7.90 2.80 -0.80
N ARG A 85 8.73 2.86 0.24
CA ARG A 85 9.83 1.90 0.48
C ARG A 85 9.83 1.43 1.92
N ILE A 86 10.43 0.26 2.17
CA ILE A 86 10.74 -0.18 3.53
C ILE A 86 11.74 0.80 4.16
N SER A 87 11.39 1.30 5.34
CA SER A 87 12.24 2.15 6.13
C SER A 87 13.45 1.37 6.66
N ASN A 88 14.62 2.00 6.64
CA ASN A 88 15.85 1.45 7.23
C ASN A 88 15.73 1.20 8.75
N LEU A 89 14.67 1.69 9.41
CA LEU A 89 14.36 1.38 10.82
C LEU A 89 14.06 -0.10 11.09
N ARG A 90 13.77 -0.92 10.07
CA ARG A 90 13.67 -2.39 10.22
C ARG A 90 15.00 -3.14 10.15
N LYS A 91 16.10 -2.47 9.80
CA LYS A 91 17.44 -3.09 9.63
C LYS A 91 18.35 -2.92 10.87
N GLN A 92 17.84 -2.31 11.94
CA GLN A 92 18.53 -2.15 13.24
C GLN A 92 17.84 -3.02 14.28
#